data_AF-A0A0V0URD1-F1
#
_entry.id   AF-A0A0V0URD1-F1
#
_cell.length_a   1.000
_cell.length_b   1.000
_cell.length_c   1.000
_cell.angle_alpha   90.00
_cell.angle_beta   90.00
_cell.angle_gamma   90.00
#
_symmetry.space_group_name_H-M   'P 1'
#
loop_
_entity.id
_entity.type
_entity.pdbx_description
1 polymer ?
#
loop_
_entity_poly.entity_id
_entity_poly.type
_entity_poly.pdbx_seq_one_letter_code
_entity_poly.pdbx_strand_id
1 'polypeptide(L)'
;MLSDMTESSERRYYNGSGKIINLRVESMLVQCTVHEIPLLRKHMIHQWLLWNSIIFRYCIQSCARQLQRNSCNAVYFEAEEKTCLHLLLNASEALYEYSESKEESVHFIEKCVRVEEQQVYQEGSAINRIQPDETRISSPSRPISSRTHNVREQETDFFHYVAAENVKERYVKLYEFLEVCKVQLLNISIVRNAFAIEIPRRIYSLNRCLHICRRHTSCMAILFSQLHHQCKTIFKGRSSYPILVHAHEMVVALKKCFKDRPDERKWNPKPLIYYFTETQEICAAEIYKQKNLTSWKVMTIDKDVSNFQVCLLKCILNDQCSAINYFLTKECYLIKPAKKNYILVVEENSIFAEVLYCESGTLVDYSLYINVRYMCGHATID
;
A
#
# COMPACT_ATOMS: atom_id res chain seq x y z
N MET A 1 -0.96 41.29 -37.73
CA MET A 1 -2.26 41.61 -37.10
C MET A 1 -2.99 40.29 -36.93
N LEU A 2 -2.72 39.62 -35.81
CA LEU A 2 -3.64 39.45 -34.68
C LEU A 2 -4.99 38.87 -35.12
N SER A 3 -5.09 37.54 -35.03
CA SER A 3 -6.34 36.82 -34.83
C SER A 3 -6.58 36.70 -33.32
N ASP A 4 -7.69 37.26 -32.85
CA ASP A 4 -8.18 37.14 -31.49
C ASP A 4 -8.42 35.68 -31.11
N MET A 5 -7.67 35.19 -30.12
CA MET A 5 -8.04 34.04 -29.29
C MET A 5 -8.58 34.59 -27.97
N THR A 6 -9.90 34.61 -27.83
CA THR A 6 -10.53 34.76 -26.52
C THR A 6 -10.48 33.41 -25.79
N GLU A 7 -9.34 33.13 -25.17
CA GLU A 7 -9.23 32.12 -24.12
C GLU A 7 -9.49 32.81 -22.78
N SER A 8 -10.77 32.93 -22.40
CA SER A 8 -11.15 33.37 -21.06
C SER A 8 -10.99 32.19 -20.09
N SER A 9 -9.74 31.82 -19.80
CA SER A 9 -9.44 31.01 -18.62
C SER A 9 -9.55 31.93 -17.39
N GLU A 10 -10.66 31.85 -16.66
CA GLU A 10 -10.75 32.42 -15.31
C GLU A 10 -9.69 31.75 -14.43
N ARG A 11 -8.51 32.39 -14.36
CA ARG A 11 -7.45 32.06 -13.41
C ARG A 11 -7.95 32.41 -12.01
N ARG A 12 -8.52 31.42 -11.31
CA ARG A 12 -8.67 31.50 -9.85
C ARG A 12 -7.25 31.48 -9.25
N TYR A 13 -6.79 32.65 -8.83
CA TYR A 13 -5.54 32.82 -8.09
C TYR A 13 -5.60 32.02 -6.78
N TYR A 14 -4.62 31.13 -6.59
CA TYR A 14 -4.33 30.54 -5.27
C TYR A 14 -3.91 31.67 -4.32
N ASN A 15 -4.61 31.82 -3.20
CA ASN A 15 -4.42 32.91 -2.24
C ASN A 15 -3.99 32.43 -0.85
N GLY A 16 -3.56 31.16 -0.72
CA GLY A 16 -3.04 30.61 0.52
C GLY A 16 -1.59 31.03 0.75
N SER A 17 -1.31 31.80 1.82
CA SER A 17 0.06 31.99 2.27
C SER A 17 0.56 30.69 2.89
N GLY A 18 1.42 29.94 2.19
CA GLY A 18 2.01 28.70 2.70
C GLY A 18 2.63 28.90 4.09
N LYS A 19 2.45 27.92 4.97
CA LYS A 19 2.99 27.96 6.34
C LYS A 19 4.51 27.85 6.27
N ILE A 20 5.20 28.69 7.04
CA ILE A 20 6.66 28.67 7.13
C ILE A 20 7.07 27.70 8.25
N ILE A 21 7.92 26.73 7.92
CA ILE A 21 8.44 25.74 8.88
C ILE A 21 9.97 25.77 8.85
N ASN A 22 10.59 25.97 10.01
CA ASN A 22 12.05 25.91 10.19
C ASN A 22 12.49 24.48 10.55
N LEU A 23 13.32 23.89 9.68
CA LEU A 23 13.81 22.53 9.79
C LEU A 23 15.34 22.55 9.84
N ARG A 24 15.93 21.69 10.68
CA ARG A 24 17.38 21.46 10.66
C ARG A 24 17.62 20.23 9.79
N VAL A 25 18.19 20.38 8.60
CA VAL A 25 18.54 19.27 7.71
C VAL A 25 20.05 19.09 7.76
N GLU A 26 20.51 17.99 8.35
CA GLU A 26 21.94 17.75 8.63
C GLU A 26 22.52 18.90 9.50
N SER A 27 23.53 19.62 9.01
CA SER A 27 24.11 20.80 9.68
C SER A 27 23.48 22.13 9.27
N MET A 28 22.47 22.13 8.39
CA MET A 28 21.89 23.35 7.82
C MET A 28 20.53 23.66 8.42
N LEU A 29 20.30 24.94 8.76
CA LEU A 29 18.97 25.45 9.02
C LEU A 29 18.30 25.81 7.68
N VAL A 30 17.14 25.23 7.42
CA VAL A 30 16.34 25.55 6.24
C VAL A 30 14.95 26.00 6.65
N GLN A 31 14.45 27.03 5.96
CA GLN A 31 13.11 27.54 6.08
C GLN A 31 12.31 27.07 4.87
N CYS A 32 11.29 26.25 5.12
CA CYS A 32 10.44 25.67 4.08
C CYS A 32 9.07 26.33 4.05
N THR A 33 8.56 26.58 2.84
CA THR A 33 7.17 26.99 2.61
C THR A 33 6.34 25.74 2.35
N VAL A 34 5.33 25.50 3.18
CA VAL A 34 4.54 24.27 3.19
C VAL A 34 3.06 24.57 3.07
N HIS A 35 2.39 23.86 2.17
CA HIS A 35 0.96 23.98 1.90
C HIS A 35 0.24 22.73 2.36
N GLU A 36 -0.93 22.92 2.96
CA GLU A 36 -1.80 21.83 3.38
C GLU A 36 -2.86 21.61 2.30
N ILE A 37 -2.89 20.40 1.73
CA ILE A 37 -3.75 20.03 0.60
C ILE A 37 -4.46 18.69 0.91
N PRO A 38 -5.64 18.40 0.35
CA PRO A 38 -6.33 17.14 0.63
C PRO A 38 -5.58 15.92 0.07
N LEU A 39 -5.59 14.79 0.80
CA LEU A 39 -5.07 13.51 0.32
C LEU A 39 -6.06 12.89 -0.68
N LEU A 40 -5.74 12.98 -1.97
CA LEU A 40 -6.52 12.35 -3.02
C LEU A 40 -5.92 11.01 -3.43
N ARG A 41 -6.76 10.10 -3.94
CA ARG A 41 -6.29 8.78 -4.38
C ARG A 41 -5.22 8.86 -5.49
N LYS A 42 -5.29 9.86 -6.37
CA LYS A 42 -4.25 10.07 -7.40
C LYS A 42 -2.86 10.33 -6.80
N HIS A 43 -2.79 10.83 -5.56
CA HIS A 43 -1.52 11.02 -4.84
C HIS A 43 -0.90 9.69 -4.43
N MET A 44 -1.71 8.67 -4.13
CA MET A 44 -1.22 7.33 -3.76
C MET A 44 -0.47 6.62 -4.90
N ILE A 45 -0.74 6.98 -6.16
CA ILE A 45 0.03 6.48 -7.31
C ILE A 45 1.47 7.02 -7.28
N HIS A 46 1.66 8.21 -6.71
CA HIS A 46 2.93 8.91 -6.60
C HIS A 46 3.59 8.71 -5.23
N GLN A 47 3.25 7.62 -4.55
CA GLN A 47 3.92 7.21 -3.33
C GLN A 47 5.38 6.85 -3.63
N TRP A 48 6.30 7.49 -2.92
CA TRP A 48 7.73 7.23 -3.03
C TRP A 48 8.22 6.30 -1.92
N LEU A 49 7.86 6.59 -0.67
CA LEU A 49 8.37 5.86 0.48
C LEU A 49 7.33 5.89 1.61
N LEU A 50 7.05 4.72 2.20
CA LEU A 50 6.30 4.61 3.45
C LEU A 50 7.25 4.09 4.52
N TRP A 51 7.32 4.77 5.66
CA TRP A 51 8.22 4.40 6.74
C TRP A 51 7.72 4.89 8.11
N ASN A 52 8.22 4.30 9.17
CA ASN A 52 7.87 4.72 10.53
C ASN A 52 8.74 5.91 10.95
N SER A 53 8.10 6.99 11.34
CA SER A 53 8.72 8.23 11.81
C SER A 53 8.17 8.60 13.17
N ILE A 54 9.04 8.80 14.16
CA ILE A 54 8.62 8.99 15.57
C ILE A 54 7.68 10.19 15.74
N ILE A 55 7.85 11.25 14.95
CA ILE A 55 7.03 12.47 14.95
C ILE A 55 6.99 13.12 13.55
N PHE A 56 5.96 13.93 13.29
CA PHE A 56 5.78 14.71 12.06
C PHE A 56 7.03 15.49 11.65
N ARG A 57 7.74 16.10 12.61
CA ARG A 57 8.93 16.90 12.33
C ARG A 57 10.02 16.11 11.61
N TYR A 58 10.25 14.85 11.98
CA TYR A 58 11.23 14.00 11.32
C TYR A 58 10.77 13.55 9.93
N CYS A 59 9.46 13.31 9.77
CA CYS A 59 8.85 12.98 8.49
C CYS A 59 9.11 14.09 7.46
N ILE A 60 8.73 15.33 7.78
CA ILE A 60 8.91 16.46 6.88
C ILE A 60 10.40 16.84 6.68
N GLN A 61 11.24 16.70 7.71
CA GLN A 61 12.69 16.94 7.60
C GLN A 61 13.37 15.93 6.65
N SER A 62 12.97 14.66 6.70
CA SER A 62 13.48 13.62 5.80
C SER A 62 13.06 13.88 4.34
N CYS A 63 11.84 14.35 4.12
CA CYS A 63 11.37 14.78 2.80
C CYS A 63 12.11 16.03 2.31
N ALA A 64 12.29 17.05 3.16
CA ALA A 64 13.03 18.27 2.83
C ALA A 64 14.48 17.97 2.39
N ARG A 65 15.13 16.98 3.02
CA ARG A 65 16.45 16.49 2.59
C ARG A 65 16.42 15.89 1.17
N GLN A 66 15.33 15.22 0.82
CA GLN A 66 15.14 14.52 -0.46
C GLN A 66 14.61 15.44 -1.57
N LEU A 67 14.12 16.63 -1.22
CA LEU A 67 13.60 17.63 -2.15
C LEU A 67 14.61 18.00 -3.24
N GLN A 68 15.89 18.18 -2.89
CA GLN A 68 16.96 18.52 -3.83
C GLN A 68 17.24 17.41 -4.86
N ARG A 69 16.91 16.16 -4.53
CA ARG A 69 17.08 15.00 -5.42
C ARG A 69 15.81 14.69 -6.20
N ASN A 70 14.82 15.58 -6.16
CA ASN A 70 13.48 15.38 -6.74
C ASN A 70 12.85 14.04 -6.32
N SER A 71 13.14 13.57 -5.10
CA SER A 71 12.66 12.27 -4.61
C SER A 71 11.50 12.40 -3.62
N CYS A 72 11.24 13.60 -3.10
CA CYS A 72 10.08 13.88 -2.24
C CYS A 72 9.76 15.36 -2.25
N ASN A 73 8.48 15.71 -2.36
CA ASN A 73 8.02 17.09 -2.18
C ASN A 73 6.70 17.20 -1.41
N ALA A 74 6.16 16.10 -0.89
CA ALA A 74 5.00 16.15 0.00
C ALA A 74 5.02 15.02 1.02
N VAL A 75 4.42 15.25 2.20
CA VAL A 75 4.32 14.24 3.25
C VAL A 75 2.92 14.13 3.82
N TYR A 76 2.49 12.90 4.09
CA TYR A 76 1.37 12.60 4.98
C TYR A 76 1.94 11.93 6.23
N PHE A 77 1.50 12.38 7.41
CA PHE A 77 1.92 11.82 8.69
C PHE A 77 0.70 11.44 9.50
N GLU A 78 0.66 10.18 9.90
CA GLU A 78 -0.37 9.65 10.79
C GLU A 78 0.22 9.56 12.20
N ALA A 79 -0.47 10.17 13.17
CA ALA A 79 0.07 10.40 14.51
C ALA A 79 -0.04 9.17 15.43
N GLU A 80 -1.06 8.33 15.25
CA GLU A 80 -1.31 7.15 16.10
C GLU A 80 -0.28 6.04 15.87
N GLU A 81 -0.05 5.70 14.61
CA GLU A 81 0.89 4.71 14.10
C GLU A 81 2.30 5.26 13.94
N LYS A 82 2.44 6.59 13.97
CA LYS A 82 3.70 7.28 13.69
C LYS A 82 4.23 6.88 12.30
N THR A 83 3.33 6.73 11.33
CA THR A 83 3.67 6.40 9.95
C THR A 83 3.84 7.68 9.14
N CYS A 84 4.83 7.65 8.26
CA CYS A 84 5.19 8.76 7.40
C CYS A 84 5.21 8.28 5.95
N LEU A 85 4.34 8.88 5.15
CA LEU A 85 4.23 8.65 3.72
C LEU A 85 4.85 9.83 2.97
N HIS A 86 5.93 9.57 2.24
CA HIS A 86 6.54 10.51 1.32
C HIS A 86 5.94 10.34 -0.07
N LEU A 87 5.58 11.47 -0.67
CA LEU A 87 4.97 11.57 -1.99
C LEU A 87 5.80 12.49 -2.88
N LEU A 88 5.71 12.25 -4.20
CA LEU A 88 6.26 13.12 -5.23
C LEU A 88 5.13 13.64 -6.14
N LEU A 89 4.59 14.81 -5.82
CA LEU A 89 3.44 15.40 -6.49
C LEU A 89 3.85 16.42 -7.57
N ASN A 90 2.99 16.66 -8.56
CA ASN A 90 3.17 17.75 -9.50
C ASN A 90 2.83 19.09 -8.83
N ALA A 91 3.80 20.01 -8.76
CA ALA A 91 3.65 21.28 -8.07
C ALA A 91 2.52 22.15 -8.64
N SER A 92 2.32 22.14 -9.96
CA SER A 92 1.23 22.91 -10.56
C SER A 92 -0.13 22.37 -10.14
N GLU A 93 -0.32 21.04 -10.09
CA GLU A 93 -1.61 20.44 -9.73
C GLU A 93 -1.89 20.53 -8.22
N ALA A 94 -0.88 20.22 -7.40
CA ALA A 94 -1.02 20.18 -5.94
C ALA A 94 -1.49 21.51 -5.36
N LEU A 95 -1.02 22.64 -5.91
CA LEU A 95 -1.38 23.98 -5.43
C LEU A 95 -2.75 24.47 -5.93
N TYR A 96 -3.40 23.79 -6.89
CA TYR A 96 -4.79 24.13 -7.26
C TYR A 96 -5.84 23.40 -6.41
N GLU A 97 -5.42 22.45 -5.57
CA GLU A 97 -6.28 21.60 -4.77
C GLU A 97 -6.40 22.15 -3.34
N TYR A 98 -7.26 23.16 -3.17
CA TYR A 98 -7.62 23.65 -1.85
C TYR A 98 -9.01 23.14 -1.47
N SER A 99 -9.13 22.62 -0.25
CA SER A 99 -10.39 22.23 0.35
C SER A 99 -10.43 22.71 1.80
N GLU A 100 -11.54 23.31 2.23
CA GLU A 100 -11.83 23.55 3.65
C GLU A 100 -12.27 22.27 4.38
N SER A 101 -12.19 21.09 3.73
CA SER A 101 -12.61 19.82 4.31
C SER A 101 -11.70 19.39 5.47
N LYS A 102 -12.30 18.79 6.50
CA LYS A 102 -11.61 18.05 7.58
C LYS A 102 -11.12 16.67 7.11
N GLU A 103 -10.78 16.53 5.84
CA GLU A 103 -10.25 15.28 5.31
C GLU A 103 -8.76 15.16 5.63
N GLU A 104 -8.23 13.94 5.51
CA GLU A 104 -6.79 13.66 5.63
C GLU A 104 -5.97 14.61 4.75
N SER A 105 -5.01 15.33 5.34
CA SER A 105 -4.25 16.37 4.65
C SER A 105 -2.79 15.99 4.42
N VAL A 106 -2.28 16.35 3.25
CA VAL A 106 -0.88 16.23 2.84
C VAL A 106 -0.20 17.58 2.99
N HIS A 107 1.04 17.56 3.45
CA HIS A 107 1.90 18.73 3.59
C HIS A 107 2.86 18.80 2.40
N PHE A 108 2.51 19.62 1.39
CA PHE A 108 3.30 19.86 0.19
C PHE A 108 4.39 20.91 0.44
N ILE A 109 5.64 20.59 0.17
CA ILE A 109 6.80 21.47 0.31
C ILE A 109 7.04 22.18 -1.02
N GLU A 110 6.69 23.47 -1.09
CA GLU A 110 6.91 24.29 -2.30
C GLU A 110 8.42 24.55 -2.52
N LYS A 111 9.09 24.98 -1.46
CA LYS A 111 10.52 25.32 -1.48
C LYS A 111 11.11 25.29 -0.07
N CYS A 112 12.42 25.07 0.00
CA CYS A 112 13.21 25.23 1.22
C CYS A 112 14.44 26.09 0.91
N VAL A 113 14.66 27.15 1.69
CA VAL A 113 15.81 28.04 1.58
C VAL A 113 16.72 27.91 2.79
N ARG A 114 18.04 27.97 2.60
CA ARG A 114 18.99 27.98 3.72
C ARG A 114 18.91 29.32 4.46
N VAL A 115 19.03 29.27 5.78
CA VAL A 115 19.06 30.45 6.65
C VAL A 115 20.35 30.42 7.45
N GLU A 116 21.06 31.54 7.52
CA GLU A 116 22.25 31.69 8.36
C GLU A 116 21.83 31.77 9.84
N GLU A 117 22.63 31.21 10.77
CA GLU A 117 22.33 31.18 12.21
C GLU A 117 22.45 32.57 12.87
N GLN A 118 21.66 33.55 12.41
CA GLN A 118 21.34 34.76 13.17
C GLN A 118 19.86 35.09 12.96
N GLN A 119 19.17 35.23 14.11
CA GLN A 119 17.74 35.53 14.31
C GLN A 119 16.78 34.33 14.39
N VAL A 120 16.91 33.56 15.48
CA VAL A 120 15.75 32.90 16.13
C VAL A 120 15.62 33.47 17.54
N TYR A 121 14.96 34.61 17.66
CA TYR A 121 14.20 34.98 18.86
C TYR A 121 13.06 35.90 18.42
N GLN A 122 11.89 35.66 19.01
CA GLN A 122 10.55 36.21 18.69
C GLN A 122 9.86 35.38 17.60
N GLU A 123 8.90 34.50 17.92
CA GLU A 123 7.72 34.78 18.72
C GLU A 123 7.26 33.52 19.48
N GLY A 124 7.38 33.56 20.81
CA GLY A 124 6.58 32.71 21.68
C GLY A 124 5.33 33.48 22.08
N SER A 125 4.21 32.75 22.19
CA SER A 125 2.92 33.16 22.76
C SER A 125 1.85 33.70 21.81
N ALA A 126 0.98 32.79 21.35
CA ALA A 126 -0.45 32.88 21.63
C ALA A 126 -1.11 31.49 21.51
N ILE A 127 -1.11 30.72 22.60
CA ILE A 127 -2.03 29.58 22.75
C ILE A 127 -3.34 30.17 23.27
N ASN A 128 -4.30 30.45 22.38
CA ASN A 128 -5.67 30.63 22.79
C ASN A 128 -6.27 29.24 23.06
N ARG A 129 -6.46 28.95 24.34
CA ARG A 129 -7.32 27.86 24.83
C ARG A 129 -8.74 28.08 24.31
N ILE A 130 -9.23 27.17 23.48
CA ILE A 130 -10.67 27.00 23.29
C ILE A 130 -11.06 25.76 24.09
N GLN A 131 -11.79 26.02 25.17
CA GLN A 131 -12.44 25.02 26.01
C GLN A 131 -13.70 24.52 25.28
N PRO A 132 -14.04 23.22 25.35
CA PRO A 132 -15.24 22.69 24.72
C PRO A 132 -16.46 23.06 25.56
N ASP A 133 -17.46 23.73 24.97
CA ASP A 133 -18.75 23.92 25.61
C ASP A 133 -19.74 22.87 25.09
N GLU A 134 -20.30 22.12 26.03
CA GLU A 134 -21.38 21.17 25.81
C GLU A 134 -22.70 21.93 25.73
N THR A 135 -23.52 21.66 24.71
CA THR A 135 -24.97 21.73 24.93
C THR A 135 -25.73 20.79 24.01
N ARG A 136 -26.40 19.82 24.64
CA ARG A 136 -27.42 18.94 24.06
C ARG A 136 -28.69 19.74 23.79
N ILE A 137 -29.35 19.51 22.65
CA ILE A 137 -30.82 19.57 22.55
C ILE A 137 -31.30 18.43 21.65
N SER A 138 -32.33 17.74 22.12
CA SER A 138 -32.93 16.51 21.61
C SER A 138 -34.29 16.72 20.93
N SER A 139 -34.57 15.93 19.88
CA SER A 139 -35.88 15.34 19.46
C SER A 139 -36.96 16.26 18.83
N PRO A 140 -38.00 15.75 18.09
CA PRO A 140 -38.44 14.37 17.83
C PRO A 140 -38.82 14.03 16.34
N SER A 141 -39.31 12.80 16.17
CA SER A 141 -39.58 11.99 14.96
C SER A 141 -41.00 11.99 14.33
N ARG A 142 -41.12 11.45 13.09
CA ARG A 142 -42.22 10.69 12.37
C ARG A 142 -42.96 11.40 11.20
N PRO A 143 -43.69 10.69 10.28
CA PRO A 143 -43.52 9.35 9.67
C PRO A 143 -43.81 9.23 8.13
N ILE A 144 -43.39 8.09 7.54
CA ILE A 144 -43.96 7.22 6.46
C ILE A 144 -44.60 7.83 5.18
N SER A 145 -44.10 7.40 4.01
CA SER A 145 -44.95 6.85 2.92
C SER A 145 -44.16 5.98 1.94
N SER A 146 -44.66 4.77 1.73
CA SER A 146 -44.23 3.74 0.80
C SER A 146 -45.03 3.81 -0.50
N ARG A 147 -44.38 3.69 -1.67
CA ARG A 147 -44.99 3.05 -2.85
C ARG A 147 -43.94 2.33 -3.69
N THR A 148 -44.25 1.06 -3.93
CA THR A 148 -43.54 0.05 -4.72
C THR A 148 -43.57 0.35 -6.22
N HIS A 149 -42.46 0.09 -6.91
CA HIS A 149 -42.52 -0.43 -8.28
C HIS A 149 -41.53 -1.60 -8.42
N ASN A 150 -42.09 -2.77 -8.69
CA ASN A 150 -41.38 -3.98 -9.07
C ASN A 150 -40.90 -3.82 -10.52
N VAL A 151 -39.60 -3.74 -10.72
CA VAL A 151 -38.97 -4.19 -11.95
C VAL A 151 -38.00 -5.29 -11.54
N ARG A 152 -38.24 -6.49 -12.06
CA ARG A 152 -37.38 -7.65 -11.90
C ARG A 152 -36.10 -7.38 -12.70
N GLU A 153 -35.19 -6.59 -12.14
CA GLU A 153 -33.84 -6.46 -12.67
C GLU A 153 -33.13 -7.79 -12.48
N GLN A 154 -32.70 -8.33 -13.62
CA GLN A 154 -31.75 -9.42 -13.73
C GLN A 154 -30.58 -9.13 -12.78
N GLU A 155 -30.19 -10.12 -11.96
CA GLU A 155 -29.25 -9.95 -10.85
C GLU A 155 -27.88 -9.49 -11.36
N THR A 156 -27.67 -8.16 -11.42
CA THR A 156 -26.46 -7.53 -11.92
C THR A 156 -25.36 -7.60 -10.87
N ASP A 157 -24.18 -8.09 -11.26
CA ASP A 157 -23.02 -8.25 -10.38
C ASP A 157 -22.56 -6.90 -9.81
N PHE A 158 -22.02 -6.91 -8.60
CA PHE A 158 -21.48 -5.77 -7.83
C PHE A 158 -20.47 -4.90 -8.60
N PHE A 159 -19.89 -5.44 -9.68
CA PHE A 159 -18.87 -4.81 -10.53
C PHE A 159 -19.41 -4.19 -11.82
N HIS A 160 -20.71 -4.30 -12.09
CA HIS A 160 -21.29 -3.95 -13.39
C HIS A 160 -21.20 -2.46 -13.73
N TYR A 161 -20.93 -1.60 -12.73
CA TYR A 161 -20.82 -0.14 -12.87
C TYR A 161 -19.40 0.41 -12.70
N VAL A 162 -18.38 -0.45 -12.59
CA VAL A 162 -17.00 0.05 -12.58
C VAL A 162 -16.54 0.21 -14.02
N ALA A 163 -16.28 1.45 -14.45
CA ALA A 163 -15.71 1.72 -15.76
C ALA A 163 -14.45 0.86 -15.97
N ALA A 164 -14.29 0.26 -17.16
CA ALA A 164 -13.23 -0.72 -17.43
C ALA A 164 -11.82 -0.16 -17.14
N GLU A 165 -11.62 1.14 -17.35
CA GLU A 165 -10.39 1.89 -17.03
C GLU A 165 -10.02 1.87 -15.54
N ASN A 166 -10.99 1.65 -14.65
CA ASN A 166 -10.78 1.58 -13.20
C ASN A 166 -10.56 0.16 -12.69
N VAL A 167 -10.39 -0.83 -13.58
CA VAL A 167 -10.21 -2.24 -13.23
C VAL A 167 -8.84 -2.72 -13.70
N LYS A 168 -7.95 -3.04 -12.75
CA LYS A 168 -6.68 -3.72 -13.04
C LYS A 168 -6.73 -5.16 -12.57
N GLU A 169 -6.63 -6.10 -13.51
CA GLU A 169 -6.60 -7.52 -13.18
C GLU A 169 -5.19 -7.95 -12.76
N ARG A 170 -5.11 -8.79 -11.71
CA ARG A 170 -3.87 -9.43 -11.27
C ARG A 170 -4.14 -10.87 -10.82
N TYR A 171 -3.08 -11.66 -10.73
CA TYR A 171 -3.09 -12.97 -10.10
C TYR A 171 -2.32 -12.91 -8.79
N VAL A 172 -2.88 -13.50 -7.74
CA VAL A 172 -2.28 -13.57 -6.40
C VAL A 172 -2.21 -15.02 -5.96
N LYS A 173 -1.12 -15.41 -5.30
CA LYS A 173 -0.97 -16.74 -4.71
C LYS A 173 -1.46 -16.70 -3.26
N LEU A 174 -2.49 -17.48 -2.97
CA LEU A 174 -2.99 -17.70 -1.61
C LEU A 174 -2.51 -19.07 -1.13
N TYR A 175 -1.28 -19.09 -0.62
CA TYR A 175 -0.53 -20.31 -0.32
C TYR A 175 -1.17 -21.17 0.77
N GLU A 176 -1.90 -20.60 1.74
CA GLU A 176 -2.62 -21.41 2.74
C GLU A 176 -3.73 -22.28 2.12
N PHE A 177 -4.19 -21.92 0.92
CA PHE A 177 -5.25 -22.63 0.19
C PHE A 177 -4.71 -23.44 -1.01
N LEU A 178 -3.40 -23.34 -1.29
CA LEU A 178 -2.75 -23.85 -2.50
C LEU A 178 -3.47 -23.36 -3.76
N GLU A 179 -3.77 -22.07 -3.80
CA GLU A 179 -4.57 -21.45 -4.86
C GLU A 179 -3.84 -20.27 -5.51
N VAL A 180 -4.06 -20.13 -6.82
CA VAL A 180 -3.83 -18.89 -7.56
C VAL A 180 -5.20 -18.28 -7.83
N CYS A 181 -5.39 -17.04 -7.37
CA CYS A 181 -6.64 -16.31 -7.50
C CYS A 181 -6.51 -15.15 -8.47
N LYS A 182 -7.46 -15.03 -9.40
CA LYS A 182 -7.69 -13.83 -10.19
C LYS A 182 -8.37 -12.79 -9.31
N VAL A 183 -7.76 -11.61 -9.19
CA VAL A 183 -8.27 -10.47 -8.45
C VAL A 183 -8.38 -9.25 -9.35
N GLN A 184 -9.25 -8.32 -8.95
CA GLN A 184 -9.42 -7.03 -9.60
C GLN A 184 -9.15 -5.91 -8.59
N LEU A 185 -8.16 -5.08 -8.89
CA LEU A 185 -7.91 -3.84 -8.17
C LEU A 185 -8.84 -2.79 -8.76
N LEU A 186 -9.67 -2.19 -7.92
CA LEU A 186 -10.69 -1.23 -8.34
C LEU A 186 -10.33 0.17 -7.89
N ASN A 187 -10.31 1.11 -8.82
CA ASN A 187 -10.19 2.53 -8.52
C ASN A 187 -11.59 3.15 -8.35
N ILE A 188 -12.24 2.93 -7.21
CA ILE A 188 -13.59 3.44 -6.90
C ILE A 188 -13.66 4.11 -5.53
N SER A 189 -14.33 5.26 -5.41
CA SER A 189 -14.47 6.00 -4.14
C SER A 189 -15.66 5.52 -3.31
N ILE A 190 -16.56 4.74 -3.91
CA ILE A 190 -17.80 4.31 -3.29
C ILE A 190 -18.10 2.87 -3.67
N VAL A 191 -18.49 2.08 -2.68
CA VAL A 191 -18.98 0.72 -2.83
C VAL A 191 -20.46 0.67 -2.42
N ARG A 192 -21.34 0.24 -3.33
CA ARG A 192 -22.80 0.14 -3.10
C ARG A 192 -23.23 -1.31 -2.93
N ASN A 193 -24.40 -1.55 -2.32
CA ASN A 193 -24.99 -2.88 -2.18
C ASN A 193 -24.04 -3.92 -1.56
N ALA A 194 -23.26 -3.47 -0.57
CA ALA A 194 -22.40 -4.31 0.24
C ALA A 194 -22.29 -3.77 1.66
N PHE A 195 -21.78 -4.60 2.55
CA PHE A 195 -21.35 -4.22 3.88
C PHE A 195 -19.90 -4.69 4.10
N ALA A 196 -19.18 -3.98 4.95
CA ALA A 196 -17.80 -4.27 5.29
C ALA A 196 -17.70 -4.68 6.76
N ILE A 197 -16.87 -5.69 7.04
CA ILE A 197 -16.50 -6.10 8.39
C ILE A 197 -15.02 -5.79 8.57
N GLU A 198 -14.73 -4.88 9.49
CA GLU A 198 -13.37 -4.54 9.88
C GLU A 198 -12.73 -5.65 10.72
N ILE A 199 -11.48 -5.97 10.41
CA ILE A 199 -10.67 -6.88 11.20
C ILE A 199 -10.03 -6.07 12.33
N PRO A 200 -10.33 -6.36 13.62
CA PRO A 200 -9.89 -5.51 14.74
C PRO A 200 -8.38 -5.43 14.95
N ARG A 201 -7.62 -6.39 14.40
CA ARG A 201 -6.17 -6.42 14.50
C ARG A 201 -5.54 -5.82 13.25
N ARG A 202 -4.38 -5.19 13.42
CA ARG A 202 -3.57 -4.70 12.31
C ARG A 202 -3.12 -5.84 11.40
N ILE A 203 -3.24 -5.60 10.10
CA ILE A 203 -2.84 -6.51 9.02
C ILE A 203 -1.82 -5.77 8.16
N TYR A 204 -0.58 -6.25 8.16
CA TYR A 204 0.56 -5.59 7.51
C TYR A 204 0.77 -5.99 6.04
N SER A 205 -0.07 -6.88 5.52
CA SER A 205 0.05 -7.43 4.17
C SER A 205 -1.30 -7.51 3.48
N LEU A 206 -1.34 -7.03 2.24
CA LEU A 206 -2.49 -7.16 1.37
C LEU A 206 -2.81 -8.64 1.13
N ASN A 207 -1.80 -9.46 0.87
CA ASN A 207 -1.92 -10.91 0.71
C ASN A 207 -2.51 -11.56 1.96
N ARG A 208 -2.15 -11.10 3.16
CA ARG A 208 -2.77 -11.58 4.41
C ARG A 208 -4.24 -11.20 4.52
N CYS A 209 -4.62 -9.97 4.14
CA CYS A 209 -6.02 -9.55 4.10
C CYS A 209 -6.84 -10.38 3.09
N LEU A 210 -6.25 -10.71 1.93
CA LEU A 210 -6.86 -11.61 0.94
C LEU A 210 -7.04 -13.03 1.48
N HIS A 211 -6.09 -13.57 2.24
CA HIS A 211 -6.24 -14.86 2.91
C HIS A 211 -7.43 -14.87 3.89
N ILE A 212 -7.60 -13.79 4.67
CA ILE A 212 -8.71 -13.64 5.59
C ILE A 212 -10.04 -13.62 4.81
N CYS A 213 -10.13 -12.82 3.75
CA CYS A 213 -11.32 -12.82 2.88
C CYS A 213 -11.59 -14.20 2.29
N ARG A 214 -10.59 -14.85 1.69
CA ARG A 214 -10.74 -16.17 1.05
C ARG A 214 -11.23 -17.25 2.00
N ARG A 215 -10.93 -17.16 3.30
CA ARG A 215 -11.43 -18.06 4.34
C ARG A 215 -12.96 -18.05 4.45
N HIS A 216 -13.58 -16.92 4.15
CA HIS A 216 -15.03 -16.76 4.09
C HIS A 216 -15.51 -16.88 2.64
N THR A 217 -16.24 -17.95 2.34
CA THR A 217 -16.70 -18.25 0.96
C THR A 217 -17.60 -17.17 0.35
N SER A 218 -18.25 -16.35 1.18
CA SER A 218 -19.10 -15.24 0.76
C SER A 218 -18.38 -13.89 0.64
N CYS A 219 -17.11 -13.80 1.06
CA CYS A 219 -16.33 -12.57 0.91
C CYS A 219 -16.01 -12.33 -0.56
N MET A 220 -16.36 -11.15 -1.07
CA MET A 220 -16.21 -10.82 -2.49
C MET A 220 -15.04 -9.87 -2.76
N ALA A 221 -14.67 -9.06 -1.78
CA ALA A 221 -13.59 -8.10 -1.90
C ALA A 221 -13.01 -7.76 -0.53
N ILE A 222 -11.88 -7.08 -0.54
CA ILE A 222 -11.29 -6.45 0.63
C ILE A 222 -11.15 -4.95 0.41
N LEU A 223 -11.15 -4.23 1.53
CA LEU A 223 -10.68 -2.85 1.61
C LEU A 223 -9.44 -2.85 2.49
N PHE A 224 -8.31 -2.47 1.92
CA PHE A 224 -7.02 -2.57 2.59
C PHE A 224 -6.30 -1.22 2.60
N SER A 225 -5.89 -0.79 3.79
CA SER A 225 -5.04 0.37 3.99
C SER A 225 -3.66 -0.11 4.41
N GLN A 226 -2.66 0.08 3.54
CA GLN A 226 -1.27 -0.16 3.92
C GLN A 226 -0.81 0.86 4.97
N LEU A 227 -1.33 2.09 4.89
CA LEU A 227 -0.93 3.23 5.72
C LEU A 227 -1.33 3.08 7.18
N HIS A 228 -2.50 2.51 7.43
CA HIS A 228 -3.06 2.28 8.77
C HIS A 228 -3.05 0.79 9.15
N HIS A 229 -2.51 -0.07 8.29
CA HIS A 229 -2.55 -1.53 8.44
C HIS A 229 -3.96 -2.07 8.72
N GLN A 230 -4.98 -1.46 8.11
CA GLN A 230 -6.38 -1.85 8.28
C GLN A 230 -6.82 -2.78 7.16
N CYS A 231 -7.63 -3.78 7.52
CA CYS A 231 -8.22 -4.73 6.59
C CYS A 231 -9.71 -4.84 6.90
N LYS A 232 -10.55 -4.60 5.90
CA LYS A 232 -12.00 -4.83 5.97
C LYS A 232 -12.37 -5.85 4.90
N THR A 233 -13.22 -6.81 5.24
CA THR A 233 -13.76 -7.79 4.30
C THR A 233 -15.13 -7.34 3.83
N ILE A 234 -15.38 -7.40 2.52
CA ILE A 234 -16.59 -6.87 1.88
C ILE A 234 -17.46 -8.04 1.40
N PHE A 235 -18.74 -7.98 1.76
CA PHE A 235 -19.75 -9.00 1.47
C PHE A 235 -20.94 -8.40 0.73
N LYS A 236 -21.61 -9.21 -0.09
CA LYS A 236 -22.85 -8.80 -0.78
C LYS A 236 -23.94 -8.57 0.25
N GLY A 237 -24.65 -7.45 0.16
CA GLY A 237 -25.80 -7.21 1.02
C GLY A 237 -26.53 -5.92 0.67
N ARG A 238 -27.85 -5.88 0.91
CA ARG A 238 -28.63 -4.65 0.72
C ARG A 238 -28.30 -3.69 1.87
N SER A 239 -27.39 -2.76 1.62
CA SER A 239 -27.09 -1.66 2.54
C SER A 239 -27.76 -0.38 2.04
N SER A 240 -28.44 0.31 2.94
CA SER A 240 -28.99 1.65 2.69
C SER A 240 -27.89 2.70 2.53
N TYR A 241 -26.71 2.45 3.10
CA TYR A 241 -25.57 3.36 3.07
C TYR A 241 -24.44 2.76 2.23
N PRO A 242 -23.89 3.51 1.28
CA PRO A 242 -22.70 3.07 0.58
C PRO A 242 -21.49 3.06 1.53
N ILE A 243 -20.54 2.17 1.26
CA ILE A 243 -19.21 2.19 1.88
C ILE A 243 -18.40 3.28 1.16
N LEU A 244 -18.00 4.31 1.90
CA LEU A 244 -17.05 5.30 1.42
C LEU A 244 -15.65 4.68 1.45
N VAL A 245 -14.88 4.92 0.39
CA VAL A 245 -13.52 4.43 0.28
C VAL A 245 -12.56 5.61 0.36
N HIS A 246 -11.69 5.58 1.36
CA HIS A 246 -10.69 6.61 1.58
C HIS A 246 -9.59 6.55 0.51
N ALA A 247 -8.87 7.66 0.32
CA ALA A 247 -7.83 7.78 -0.70
C ALA A 247 -6.72 6.75 -0.52
N HIS A 248 -6.31 6.50 0.73
CA HIS A 248 -5.27 5.55 1.11
C HIS A 248 -5.74 4.08 1.07
N GLU A 249 -7.04 3.82 0.89
CA GLU A 249 -7.60 2.48 0.84
C GLU A 249 -7.66 1.94 -0.59
N MET A 250 -7.25 0.68 -0.73
CA MET A 250 -7.37 -0.11 -1.96
C MET A 250 -8.55 -1.08 -1.87
N VAL A 251 -9.39 -1.07 -2.90
CA VAL A 251 -10.43 -2.09 -3.08
C VAL A 251 -9.87 -3.21 -3.95
N VAL A 252 -9.81 -4.44 -3.41
CA VAL A 252 -9.36 -5.61 -4.16
C VAL A 252 -10.45 -6.67 -4.14
N ALA A 253 -11.00 -6.95 -5.31
CA ALA A 253 -12.03 -7.93 -5.50
C ALA A 253 -11.48 -9.31 -5.81
N LEU A 254 -12.01 -10.32 -5.11
CA LEU A 254 -11.68 -11.70 -5.30
C LEU A 254 -12.67 -12.30 -6.31
N LYS A 255 -12.18 -12.66 -7.51
CA LYS A 255 -13.05 -13.15 -8.60
C LYS A 255 -13.12 -14.67 -8.63
N LYS A 256 -11.99 -15.31 -8.94
CA LYS A 256 -11.95 -16.77 -9.11
C LYS A 256 -10.61 -17.31 -8.67
N CYS A 257 -10.63 -18.42 -7.96
CA CYS A 257 -9.45 -19.13 -7.50
C CYS A 257 -9.35 -20.50 -8.17
N PHE A 258 -8.11 -20.93 -8.41
CA PHE A 258 -7.77 -22.20 -9.03
C PHE A 258 -6.74 -22.91 -8.18
N LYS A 259 -6.84 -24.24 -8.03
CA LYS A 259 -5.80 -25.01 -7.36
C LYS A 259 -4.49 -24.92 -8.14
N ASP A 260 -3.41 -24.67 -7.40
CA ASP A 260 -2.06 -24.49 -7.93
C ASP A 260 -1.18 -25.62 -7.41
N ARG A 261 -1.01 -26.65 -8.26
CA ARG A 261 -0.14 -27.82 -8.06
C ARG A 261 -0.21 -28.39 -6.62
N PRO A 262 -1.40 -28.78 -6.14
CA PRO A 262 -1.58 -29.21 -4.76
C PRO A 262 -0.74 -30.44 -4.41
N ASP A 263 -0.50 -31.33 -5.37
CA ASP A 263 0.34 -32.51 -5.16
C ASP A 263 1.81 -32.13 -4.99
N GLU A 264 2.35 -31.25 -5.84
CA GLU A 264 3.76 -30.80 -5.76
C GLU A 264 4.06 -30.02 -4.48
N ARG A 265 3.06 -29.29 -3.99
CA ARG A 265 3.16 -28.44 -2.80
C ARG A 265 2.76 -29.15 -1.51
N LYS A 266 2.37 -30.43 -1.61
CA LYS A 266 1.96 -31.22 -0.46
C LYS A 266 3.13 -31.36 0.51
N TRP A 267 2.89 -31.03 1.77
CA TRP A 267 3.86 -31.10 2.87
C TRP A 267 5.03 -30.12 2.80
N ASN A 268 5.00 -29.14 1.90
CA ASN A 268 5.93 -28.02 1.94
C ASN A 268 5.87 -27.33 3.31
N PRO A 269 7.01 -26.85 3.84
CA PRO A 269 7.02 -26.04 5.05
C PRO A 269 6.26 -24.72 4.84
N LYS A 270 5.99 -24.00 5.94
CA LYS A 270 5.47 -22.63 5.83
C LYS A 270 6.43 -21.77 5.00
N PRO A 271 5.92 -20.83 4.17
CA PRO A 271 6.78 -19.95 3.40
C PRO A 271 7.75 -19.16 4.29
N LEU A 272 8.96 -18.98 3.78
CA LEU A 272 9.94 -18.06 4.34
C LEU A 272 9.55 -16.64 3.99
N ILE A 273 9.72 -15.73 4.95
CA ILE A 273 9.39 -14.31 4.78
C ILE A 273 10.68 -13.53 4.97
N TYR A 274 11.03 -12.74 3.97
CA TYR A 274 12.22 -11.90 3.97
C TYR A 274 11.85 -10.45 3.73
N TYR A 275 12.51 -9.56 4.46
CA TYR A 275 12.56 -8.14 4.11
C TYR A 275 13.82 -7.87 3.30
N PHE A 276 13.65 -7.23 2.15
CA PHE A 276 14.76 -6.79 1.29
C PHE A 276 14.88 -5.27 1.36
N THR A 277 15.99 -4.80 1.94
CA THR A 277 16.28 -3.36 2.07
C THR A 277 16.43 -2.65 0.72
N GLU A 278 16.89 -3.39 -0.28
CA GLU A 278 17.19 -2.94 -1.63
C GLU A 278 15.93 -2.57 -2.40
N THR A 279 14.84 -3.33 -2.21
CA THR A 279 13.54 -3.07 -2.84
C THR A 279 12.52 -2.47 -1.89
N GLN A 280 12.79 -2.47 -0.58
CA GLN A 280 11.83 -2.10 0.48
C GLN A 280 10.54 -2.93 0.41
N GLU A 281 10.71 -4.22 0.14
CA GLU A 281 9.60 -5.17 0.04
C GLU A 281 9.76 -6.30 1.05
N ILE A 282 8.61 -6.78 1.51
CA ILE A 282 8.47 -8.02 2.25
C ILE A 282 8.00 -9.07 1.25
N CYS A 283 8.83 -10.08 1.04
CA CYS A 283 8.59 -11.14 0.08
C CYS A 283 8.41 -12.48 0.79
N ALA A 284 7.49 -13.29 0.28
CA ALA A 284 7.28 -14.66 0.71
C ALA A 284 7.81 -15.64 -0.33
N ALA A 285 8.57 -16.65 0.10
CA ALA A 285 9.09 -17.72 -0.75
C ALA A 285 8.72 -19.10 -0.18
N GLU A 286 8.19 -19.98 -1.01
CA GLU A 286 7.83 -21.35 -0.65
C GLU A 286 8.93 -22.32 -1.05
N ILE A 287 9.46 -23.07 -0.08
CA ILE A 287 10.41 -24.15 -0.35
C ILE A 287 9.66 -25.42 -0.73
N TYR A 288 10.08 -26.05 -1.82
CA TYR A 288 9.50 -27.32 -2.25
C TYR A 288 10.25 -28.51 -1.67
N LYS A 289 9.51 -29.51 -1.17
CA LYS A 289 10.08 -30.81 -0.77
C LYS A 289 10.19 -31.79 -1.93
N GLN A 290 9.30 -31.70 -2.90
CA GLN A 290 9.34 -32.58 -4.06
C GLN A 290 10.49 -32.21 -4.99
N LYS A 291 11.12 -33.24 -5.57
CA LYS A 291 12.23 -33.07 -6.49
C LYS A 291 11.80 -32.97 -7.95
N ASN A 292 10.65 -33.54 -8.32
CA ASN A 292 10.17 -33.51 -9.70
C ASN A 292 9.06 -32.47 -9.83
N LEU A 293 9.39 -31.29 -10.37
CA LEU A 293 8.48 -30.15 -10.43
C LEU A 293 8.09 -29.87 -11.88
N THR A 294 6.80 -29.71 -12.15
CA THR A 294 6.33 -29.43 -13.51
C THR A 294 6.22 -27.93 -13.78
N SER A 295 6.26 -27.56 -15.05
CA SER A 295 6.03 -26.19 -15.53
C SER A 295 7.13 -25.20 -15.15
N TRP A 296 8.39 -25.66 -15.07
CA TRP A 296 9.55 -24.82 -14.74
C TRP A 296 10.66 -24.93 -15.77
N LYS A 297 11.35 -23.81 -16.04
CA LYS A 297 12.53 -23.78 -16.92
C LYS A 297 13.59 -22.85 -16.35
N VAL A 298 14.83 -23.35 -16.26
CA VAL A 298 16.00 -22.54 -15.91
C VAL A 298 16.25 -21.49 -17.00
N MET A 299 16.44 -20.24 -16.58
CA MET A 299 16.78 -19.12 -17.45
C MET A 299 18.28 -18.85 -17.47
N THR A 300 18.84 -18.66 -16.28
CA THR A 300 20.19 -18.17 -16.05
C THR A 300 20.80 -18.93 -14.88
N ILE A 301 22.11 -19.13 -14.94
CA ILE A 301 22.89 -19.76 -13.88
C ILE A 301 23.94 -18.75 -13.43
N ASP A 302 23.81 -18.29 -12.20
CA ASP A 302 24.77 -17.39 -11.57
C ASP A 302 25.70 -18.20 -10.67
N LYS A 303 27.00 -17.99 -10.83
CA LYS A 303 28.03 -18.61 -9.99
C LYS A 303 28.40 -17.70 -8.83
N ASP A 304 28.99 -18.30 -7.78
CA ASP A 304 29.54 -17.61 -6.62
C ASP A 304 28.55 -16.71 -5.86
N VAL A 305 27.27 -17.10 -5.83
CA VAL A 305 26.23 -16.40 -5.06
C VAL A 305 26.37 -16.71 -3.58
N SER A 306 26.53 -15.67 -2.76
CA SER A 306 26.95 -15.80 -1.36
C SER A 306 26.02 -16.62 -0.48
N ASN A 307 24.70 -16.50 -0.68
CA ASN A 307 23.69 -17.25 0.08
C ASN A 307 22.33 -17.29 -0.65
N PHE A 308 21.41 -18.09 -0.09
CA PHE A 308 20.05 -18.27 -0.58
C PHE A 308 19.25 -16.96 -0.70
N GLN A 309 19.36 -16.06 0.28
CA GLN A 309 18.62 -14.80 0.28
C GLN A 309 19.10 -13.86 -0.85
N VAL A 310 20.41 -13.83 -1.13
CA VAL A 310 20.95 -13.07 -2.28
C VAL A 310 20.48 -13.68 -3.60
N CYS A 311 20.43 -15.01 -3.71
CA CYS A 311 19.85 -15.69 -4.89
C CYS A 311 18.37 -15.30 -5.09
N LEU A 312 17.60 -15.24 -4.00
CA LEU A 312 16.20 -14.83 -4.03
C LEU A 312 16.03 -13.37 -4.47
N LEU A 313 16.86 -12.46 -3.95
CA LEU A 313 16.87 -11.05 -4.36
C LEU A 313 17.14 -10.90 -5.85
N LYS A 314 18.10 -11.65 -6.40
CA LYS A 314 18.37 -11.63 -7.85
C LYS A 314 17.15 -12.06 -8.68
N CYS A 315 16.37 -13.02 -8.19
CA CYS A 315 15.11 -13.41 -8.84
C CYS A 315 14.07 -12.29 -8.74
N ILE A 316 13.91 -11.67 -7.57
CA ILE A 316 12.94 -10.57 -7.35
C ILE A 316 13.23 -9.37 -8.26
N LEU A 317 14.51 -9.05 -8.48
CA LEU A 317 14.93 -7.98 -9.37
C LEU A 317 14.78 -8.33 -10.87
N ASN A 318 14.40 -9.57 -11.20
CA ASN A 318 14.19 -10.04 -12.56
C ASN A 318 12.71 -10.32 -12.82
N ASP A 319 12.08 -9.51 -13.66
CA ASP A 319 10.64 -9.56 -13.97
C ASP A 319 10.13 -10.88 -14.58
N GLN A 320 11.02 -11.67 -15.18
CA GLN A 320 10.69 -12.99 -15.74
C GLN A 320 10.89 -14.13 -14.73
N CYS A 321 11.64 -13.90 -13.65
CA CYS A 321 11.93 -14.92 -12.67
C CYS A 321 10.75 -15.14 -11.72
N SER A 322 10.51 -16.39 -11.34
CA SER A 322 9.46 -16.74 -10.38
C SER A 322 9.88 -17.79 -9.36
N ALA A 323 11.04 -18.41 -9.55
CA ALA A 323 11.61 -19.37 -8.63
C ALA A 323 13.14 -19.39 -8.73
N ILE A 324 13.78 -19.95 -7.72
CA ILE A 324 15.21 -20.19 -7.68
C ILE A 324 15.51 -21.65 -7.37
N ASN A 325 16.67 -22.13 -7.81
CA ASN A 325 17.31 -23.30 -7.22
C ASN A 325 18.71 -22.91 -6.74
N TYR A 326 18.95 -22.95 -5.44
CA TYR A 326 20.22 -22.55 -4.85
C TYR A 326 21.01 -23.77 -4.38
N PHE A 327 22.26 -23.89 -4.83
CA PHE A 327 23.15 -24.99 -4.51
C PHE A 327 24.08 -24.65 -3.37
N LEU A 328 24.46 -25.67 -2.59
CA LEU A 328 25.51 -25.52 -1.57
C LEU A 328 26.88 -25.14 -2.17
N THR A 329 27.08 -25.38 -3.47
CA THR A 329 28.25 -24.95 -4.27
C THR A 329 28.22 -23.45 -4.63
N LYS A 330 27.24 -22.69 -4.12
CA LYS A 330 27.03 -21.25 -4.41
C LYS A 330 26.57 -20.95 -5.84
N GLU A 331 26.03 -21.95 -6.54
CA GLU A 331 25.35 -21.73 -7.81
C GLU A 331 23.87 -21.38 -7.55
N CYS A 332 23.37 -20.39 -8.28
CA CYS A 332 22.00 -19.88 -8.17
C CYS A 332 21.35 -19.95 -9.54
N TYR A 333 20.36 -20.82 -9.69
CA TYR A 333 19.60 -20.94 -10.92
C TYR A 333 18.37 -20.04 -10.80
N LEU A 334 18.21 -19.10 -11.74
CA LEU A 334 16.99 -18.31 -11.87
C LEU A 334 16.02 -19.03 -12.80
N ILE A 335 14.77 -19.18 -12.37
CA ILE A 335 13.81 -20.09 -12.98
C ILE A 335 12.51 -19.35 -13.27
N LYS A 336 11.93 -19.61 -14.44
CA LYS A 336 10.64 -19.05 -14.86
C LYS A 336 9.57 -20.11 -15.10
N PRO A 337 8.29 -19.71 -15.10
CA PRO A 337 7.20 -20.58 -15.51
C PRO A 337 7.38 -21.06 -16.95
N ALA A 338 7.00 -22.31 -17.20
CA ALA A 338 7.08 -22.98 -18.49
C ALA A 338 5.81 -23.80 -18.76
N LYS A 339 5.71 -24.41 -19.94
CA LYS A 339 4.61 -25.32 -20.27
C LYS A 339 4.70 -26.59 -19.41
N LYS A 340 3.56 -27.28 -19.21
CA LYS A 340 3.44 -28.44 -18.30
C LYS A 340 4.39 -29.61 -18.60
N ASN A 341 4.85 -29.74 -19.84
CA ASN A 341 5.79 -30.78 -20.26
C ASN A 341 7.24 -30.51 -19.85
N TYR A 342 7.56 -29.31 -19.36
CA TYR A 342 8.88 -29.02 -18.79
C TYR A 342 8.91 -29.51 -17.35
N ILE A 343 9.77 -30.50 -17.09
CA ILE A 343 10.00 -31.05 -15.77
C ILE A 343 11.38 -30.58 -15.31
N LEU A 344 11.42 -29.95 -14.15
CA LEU A 344 12.66 -29.62 -13.45
C LEU A 344 12.89 -30.66 -12.36
N VAL A 345 14.08 -31.26 -12.36
CA VAL A 345 14.54 -32.16 -11.30
C VAL A 345 15.44 -31.40 -10.36
N VAL A 346 15.04 -31.27 -9.10
CA VAL A 346 15.80 -30.61 -8.03
C VAL A 346 16.85 -31.57 -7.50
N GLU A 347 18.12 -31.16 -7.55
CA GLU A 347 19.26 -31.96 -7.11
C GLU A 347 19.36 -32.00 -5.58
N GLU A 348 19.97 -33.06 -5.02
CA GLU A 348 19.98 -33.31 -3.57
C GLU A 348 20.68 -32.21 -2.75
N ASN A 349 21.72 -31.59 -3.32
CA ASN A 349 22.50 -30.54 -2.66
C ASN A 349 22.02 -29.13 -3.04
N SER A 350 20.73 -29.02 -3.36
CA SER A 350 20.10 -27.76 -3.77
C SER A 350 18.74 -27.58 -3.12
N ILE A 351 18.31 -26.32 -3.04
CA ILE A 351 17.02 -25.92 -2.47
C ILE A 351 16.25 -25.15 -3.54
N PHE A 352 15.12 -25.72 -3.95
CA PHE A 352 14.17 -25.04 -4.82
C PHE A 352 13.21 -24.20 -3.99
N ALA A 353 13.02 -22.94 -4.40
CA ALA A 353 12.03 -22.07 -3.81
C ALA A 353 11.29 -21.22 -4.83
N GLU A 354 9.97 -21.13 -4.70
CA GLU A 354 9.11 -20.31 -5.52
C GLU A 354 8.79 -18.98 -4.82
N VAL A 355 8.93 -17.86 -5.53
CA VAL A 355 8.47 -16.55 -5.04
C VAL A 355 6.95 -16.53 -5.09
N LEU A 356 6.32 -16.32 -3.94
CA LEU A 356 4.86 -16.28 -3.82
C LEU A 356 4.31 -14.88 -4.10
N TYR A 357 4.88 -13.88 -3.43
CA TYR A 357 4.56 -12.47 -3.60
C TYR A 357 5.66 -11.61 -3.00
N CYS A 358 5.70 -10.35 -3.43
CA CYS A 358 6.43 -9.26 -2.80
C CYS A 358 5.49 -8.08 -2.64
N GLU A 359 5.47 -7.47 -1.46
CA GLU A 359 4.65 -6.30 -1.14
C GLU A 359 5.52 -5.24 -0.50
N SER A 360 5.31 -3.97 -0.85
CA SER A 360 6.01 -2.86 -0.22
C SER A 360 5.77 -2.85 1.29
N GLY A 361 6.84 -2.65 2.05
CA GLY A 361 6.77 -2.65 3.50
C GLY A 361 8.06 -2.18 4.14
N THR A 362 8.03 -1.99 5.45
CA THR A 362 9.18 -1.54 6.24
C THR A 362 9.81 -2.69 7.03
N LEU A 363 11.03 -2.48 7.54
CA LEU A 363 11.64 -3.42 8.48
C LEU A 363 10.78 -3.62 9.74
N VAL A 364 10.05 -2.60 10.19
CA VAL A 364 9.17 -2.69 11.35
C VAL A 364 7.93 -3.53 11.02
N ASP A 365 7.34 -3.31 9.83
CA ASP A 365 6.24 -4.14 9.35
C ASP A 365 6.67 -5.61 9.29
N TYR A 366 7.90 -5.87 8.82
CA TYR A 366 8.46 -7.21 8.81
C TYR A 366 8.54 -7.81 10.22
N SER A 367 9.15 -7.11 11.19
CA SER A 367 9.25 -7.60 12.57
C SER A 367 7.89 -7.92 13.19
N LEU A 368 6.90 -7.06 12.94
CA LEU A 368 5.52 -7.26 13.41
C LEU A 368 4.83 -8.42 12.66
N TYR A 369 5.11 -8.58 11.37
CA TYR A 369 4.58 -9.64 10.51
C TYR A 369 5.04 -11.02 10.97
N ILE A 370 6.33 -11.18 11.29
CA ILE A 370 6.89 -12.45 11.80
C ILE A 370 6.69 -12.63 13.32
N ASN A 371 5.84 -11.81 13.95
CA ASN A 371 5.55 -11.83 15.40
C ASN A 371 6.78 -11.77 16.30
N VAL A 372 7.86 -11.09 15.89
CA VAL A 372 8.99 -10.84 16.79
C VAL A 372 8.56 -9.76 17.77
N ARG A 373 8.11 -10.16 18.98
CA ARG A 373 7.92 -9.23 20.09
C ARG A 373 9.29 -8.82 20.60
N TYR A 374 9.66 -7.56 20.39
CA TYR A 374 10.73 -6.93 21.16
C TYR A 374 10.22 -6.69 22.59
N MET A 375 10.28 -7.71 23.45
CA MET A 375 10.28 -7.49 24.90
C MET A 375 11.69 -7.09 25.29
N CYS A 376 11.87 -5.84 25.73
CA CYS A 376 13.07 -5.24 26.31
C CYS A 376 14.27 -6.20 26.46
N GLY A 377 15.12 -6.28 25.43
CA GLY A 377 16.46 -6.88 25.53
C GLY A 377 16.62 -8.34 25.07
N HIS A 378 15.56 -9.10 24.78
CA HIS A 378 15.71 -10.44 24.22
C HIS A 378 14.68 -10.72 23.11
N ALA A 379 15.17 -10.96 21.89
CA ALA A 379 14.35 -11.45 20.80
C ALA A 379 14.08 -12.94 21.02
N THR A 380 12.84 -13.30 21.36
CA THR A 380 12.36 -14.68 21.34
C THR A 380 11.48 -14.86 20.10
N ILE A 381 11.81 -15.87 19.29
CA ILE A 381 10.98 -16.34 18.17
C ILE A 381 10.04 -17.40 18.77
N ASP A 382 8.73 -17.21 18.65
CA ASP A 382 7.72 -18.26 18.91
C ASP A 382 7.57 -19.20 17.69
#